data_AF-A0A9X6ZHE9-F1
#
_entry.id   AF-A0A9X6ZHE9-F1
#
_cell.length_a   1.000
_cell.length_b   1.000
_cell.length_c   1.000
_cell.angle_alpha   90.00
_cell.angle_beta   90.00
_cell.angle_gamma   90.00
#
_symmetry.space_group_name_H-M   'P 1'
#
loop_
_entity.id
_entity.type
_entity.pdbx_description
1 polymer ?
#
loop_
_entity_poly.entity_id
_entity_poly.type
_entity_poly.pdbx_seq_one_letter_code
_entity_poly.pdbx_strand_id
1 'polypeptide(L)'
;MFQRNRIHNLIHERRNEVFDIQKITELVIENVRHGYTRISDIYGKVDLTQVILNSAEMNTYFECPLIKGNHAWISMSETGHCRYFTRSKADVTNSLDLIDLLSVYYNEKIGKTIRIANHKFGLIWEDRWLHVQSKRYEENIDSLECILPKRYPCLHKLVGDRWELLKAMNRIGLNTLVSKHLSYQNQAIFFVSTKYLKYNYFPNYSVSVINQCMNLFAVLGFVRKMKDDEIPLEFLNQAKEEMKKNKEKRNIVSFYLVENVEDTMKIAEERAKILIKHNIKYHTLTKDKVSQIFGDEFSKNIYVQETSGGSKKLKHERGMLEDYFHHCYKEYGYVAKENLITLTTMKEKTIDKIWKELVSGTNGVVFRLNPELRELLNLKSRSSIVIDENRVNEVLTA
;
A
#
# COMPACT_ATOMS: atom_id res chain seq x y z
N MET A 1 -14.81 21.87 -8.99
CA MET A 1 -14.38 20.46 -8.83
C MET A 1 -15.57 19.58 -9.12
N PHE A 2 -15.44 18.63 -10.05
CA PHE A 2 -16.52 17.71 -10.44
C PHE A 2 -16.97 16.87 -9.24
N GLN A 3 -18.24 16.99 -8.85
CA GLN A 3 -18.85 16.25 -7.74
C GLN A 3 -19.86 15.24 -8.30
N ARG A 4 -19.37 14.10 -8.81
CA ARG A 4 -20.18 13.03 -9.42
C ARG A 4 -21.46 12.71 -8.63
N ASN A 5 -21.34 12.44 -7.33
CA ASN A 5 -22.49 12.06 -6.50
C ASN A 5 -23.58 13.15 -6.48
N ARG A 6 -23.15 14.43 -6.49
CA ARG A 6 -24.08 15.55 -6.53
C ARG A 6 -24.83 15.60 -7.85
N ILE A 7 -24.12 15.43 -8.97
CA ILE A 7 -24.74 15.44 -10.30
C ILE A 7 -25.64 14.21 -10.47
N HIS A 8 -25.21 13.03 -9.99
CA HIS A 8 -26.03 11.83 -10.00
C HIS A 8 -27.37 12.08 -9.30
N ASN A 9 -27.35 12.62 -8.08
CA ASN A 9 -28.57 12.91 -7.34
C ASN A 9 -29.52 13.87 -8.07
N LEU A 10 -28.98 14.82 -8.87
CA LEU A 10 -29.79 15.75 -9.68
C LEU A 10 -30.51 15.09 -10.86
N ILE A 11 -30.04 13.94 -11.33
CA ILE A 11 -30.58 13.28 -12.53
C ILE A 11 -31.04 11.85 -12.31
N HIS A 12 -30.85 11.26 -11.14
CA HIS A 12 -30.99 9.80 -10.94
C HIS A 12 -32.36 9.24 -11.35
N GLU A 13 -33.45 9.99 -11.12
CA GLU A 13 -34.82 9.63 -11.52
C GLU A 13 -35.06 9.74 -13.03
N ARG A 14 -34.32 10.63 -13.70
CA ARG A 14 -34.47 10.95 -15.13
C ARG A 14 -33.25 10.64 -15.98
N ARG A 15 -32.33 9.80 -15.49
CA ARG A 15 -31.04 9.55 -16.16
C ARG A 15 -31.19 8.94 -17.55
N ASN A 16 -32.26 8.19 -17.79
CA ASN A 16 -32.60 7.62 -19.09
C ASN A 16 -33.24 8.63 -20.05
N GLU A 17 -33.67 9.80 -19.54
CA GLU A 17 -34.10 10.94 -20.35
C GLU A 17 -32.93 11.85 -20.73
N VAL A 18 -31.75 11.60 -20.16
CA VAL A 18 -30.52 12.36 -20.43
C VAL A 18 -29.55 11.58 -21.31
N PHE A 19 -29.44 10.27 -21.10
CA PHE A 19 -28.47 9.43 -21.78
C PHE A 19 -29.15 8.30 -22.56
N ASP A 20 -28.79 8.16 -23.82
CA ASP A 20 -29.13 7.00 -24.64
C ASP A 20 -28.09 5.89 -24.44
N ILE A 21 -28.34 5.00 -23.47
CA ILE A 21 -27.44 3.88 -23.17
C ILE A 21 -27.34 2.90 -24.33
N GLN A 22 -28.40 2.73 -25.13
CA GLN A 22 -28.36 1.83 -26.27
C GLN A 22 -27.43 2.39 -27.33
N LYS A 23 -27.58 3.68 -27.66
CA LYS A 23 -26.69 4.35 -28.62
C LYS A 23 -25.24 4.41 -28.16
N ILE A 24 -25.00 4.61 -26.85
CA ILE A 24 -23.65 4.51 -26.27
C ILE A 24 -23.07 3.13 -26.55
N THR A 25 -23.84 2.07 -26.30
CA THR A 25 -23.39 0.69 -26.52
C THR A 25 -23.00 0.47 -27.99
N GLU A 26 -23.84 0.91 -28.92
CA GLU A 26 -23.60 0.80 -30.35
C GLU A 26 -22.31 1.50 -30.79
N LEU A 27 -22.14 2.77 -30.42
CA LEU A 27 -20.97 3.58 -30.80
C LEU A 27 -19.67 3.08 -30.15
N VAL A 28 -19.74 2.59 -28.91
CA VAL A 28 -18.61 1.98 -28.22
C VAL A 28 -18.18 0.68 -28.92
N ILE A 29 -19.13 -0.18 -29.30
CA ILE A 29 -18.85 -1.40 -30.07
C ILE A 29 -18.29 -1.05 -31.46
N GLU A 30 -18.82 -0.02 -32.10
CA GLU A 30 -18.34 0.47 -33.39
C GLU A 30 -16.88 0.94 -33.29
N ASN A 31 -16.52 1.70 -32.26
CA ASN A 31 -15.13 2.10 -32.02
C ASN A 31 -14.19 0.89 -31.86
N VAL A 32 -14.65 -0.17 -31.19
CA VAL A 32 -13.88 -1.41 -31.09
C VAL A 32 -13.76 -2.10 -32.45
N ARG A 33 -14.82 -2.14 -33.27
CA ARG A 33 -14.78 -2.67 -34.64
C ARG A 33 -13.83 -1.89 -35.55
N HIS A 34 -13.68 -0.59 -35.32
CA HIS A 34 -12.69 0.26 -35.99
C HIS A 34 -11.24 0.03 -35.55
N GLY A 35 -11.00 -0.89 -34.61
CA GLY A 35 -9.66 -1.30 -34.19
C GLY A 35 -9.07 -0.46 -33.06
N TYR A 36 -9.86 0.38 -32.39
CA TYR A 36 -9.39 1.05 -31.17
C TYR A 36 -9.21 0.04 -30.04
N THR A 37 -8.02 0.04 -29.44
CA THR A 37 -7.64 -0.90 -28.38
C THR A 37 -7.47 -0.24 -27.01
N ARG A 38 -7.36 1.09 -26.96
CA ARG A 38 -7.21 1.85 -25.72
C ARG A 38 -8.56 2.34 -25.22
N ILE A 39 -8.86 2.18 -23.93
CA ILE A 39 -10.07 2.71 -23.29
C ILE A 39 -10.28 4.20 -23.60
N SER A 40 -9.20 4.99 -23.60
CA SER A 40 -9.26 6.42 -23.93
C SER A 40 -9.81 6.68 -25.33
N ASP A 41 -9.44 5.86 -26.32
CA ASP A 41 -9.93 6.00 -27.68
C ASP A 41 -11.33 5.39 -27.84
N ILE A 42 -11.57 4.20 -27.25
CA ILE A 42 -12.84 3.48 -27.35
C ILE A 42 -14.00 4.34 -26.82
N TYR A 43 -13.83 4.94 -25.64
CA TYR A 43 -14.84 5.77 -25.01
C TYR A 43 -14.72 7.25 -25.38
N GLY A 44 -13.49 7.75 -25.49
CA GLY A 44 -13.25 9.16 -25.74
C GLY A 44 -13.63 9.60 -27.14
N LYS A 45 -13.67 8.69 -28.12
CA LYS A 45 -14.07 9.01 -29.50
C LYS A 45 -15.56 8.77 -29.80
N VAL A 46 -16.37 8.47 -28.78
CA VAL A 46 -17.82 8.43 -28.95
C VAL A 46 -18.34 9.84 -29.17
N ASP A 47 -19.12 10.04 -30.23
CA ASP A 47 -19.78 11.31 -30.49
C ASP A 47 -20.87 11.56 -29.45
N LEU A 48 -20.60 12.49 -28.52
CA LEU A 48 -21.50 12.77 -27.42
C LEU A 48 -22.82 13.42 -27.88
N THR A 49 -22.86 14.02 -29.08
CA THR A 49 -24.09 14.63 -29.63
C THR A 49 -25.15 13.59 -29.97
N GLN A 50 -24.75 12.34 -30.18
CA GLN A 50 -25.65 11.23 -30.51
C GLN A 50 -26.18 10.50 -29.27
N VAL A 51 -25.55 10.69 -28.10
CA VAL A 51 -25.84 9.90 -26.90
C VAL A 51 -26.41 10.72 -25.74
N ILE A 52 -26.27 12.04 -25.79
CA ILE A 52 -26.92 12.95 -24.86
C ILE A 52 -28.23 13.39 -25.49
N LEU A 53 -29.33 12.97 -24.89
CA LEU A 53 -30.66 13.31 -25.37
C LEU A 53 -30.90 14.82 -25.23
N ASN A 54 -31.48 15.42 -26.27
CA ASN A 54 -31.70 16.87 -26.40
C ASN A 54 -30.41 17.72 -26.43
N SER A 55 -29.26 17.15 -26.78
CA SER A 55 -28.09 17.96 -27.11
C SER A 55 -28.25 18.69 -28.44
N ALA A 56 -27.55 19.81 -28.59
CA ALA A 56 -27.37 20.46 -29.89
C ALA A 56 -26.21 19.84 -30.68
N GLU A 57 -26.03 20.32 -31.91
CA GLU A 57 -24.88 19.99 -32.75
C GLU A 57 -23.55 20.38 -32.09
N MET A 58 -22.46 19.80 -32.61
CA MET A 58 -21.10 20.04 -32.14
C MET A 58 -20.79 21.54 -32.07
N ASN A 59 -20.08 21.94 -31.02
CA ASN A 59 -19.66 23.32 -30.74
C ASN A 59 -20.81 24.34 -30.61
N THR A 60 -22.04 23.88 -30.40
CA THR A 60 -23.21 24.76 -30.17
C THR A 60 -23.64 24.71 -28.71
N TYR A 61 -24.04 25.86 -28.16
CA TYR A 61 -24.56 25.95 -26.80
C TYR A 61 -26.02 25.48 -26.71
N PHE A 62 -26.35 24.75 -25.64
CA PHE A 62 -27.71 24.30 -25.32
C PHE A 62 -27.96 24.32 -23.81
N GLU A 63 -29.20 24.10 -23.39
CA GLU A 63 -29.53 23.95 -21.96
C GLU A 63 -28.90 22.68 -21.38
N CYS A 64 -28.23 22.77 -20.24
CA CYS A 64 -27.56 21.63 -19.63
C CYS A 64 -28.57 20.61 -19.07
N PRO A 65 -28.66 19.38 -19.61
CA PRO A 65 -29.56 18.36 -19.06
C PRO A 65 -29.12 17.87 -17.67
N LEU A 66 -27.84 18.01 -17.31
CA LEU A 66 -27.29 17.52 -16.04
C LEU A 66 -27.54 18.46 -14.85
N ILE A 67 -27.51 19.78 -15.07
CA ILE A 67 -27.56 20.79 -14.02
C ILE A 67 -28.46 21.93 -14.47
N LYS A 68 -29.63 22.04 -13.84
CA LYS A 68 -30.63 23.07 -14.17
C LYS A 68 -30.04 24.47 -14.07
N GLY A 69 -30.26 25.29 -15.09
CA GLY A 69 -29.80 26.68 -15.16
C GLY A 69 -28.35 26.87 -15.62
N ASN A 70 -27.63 25.79 -15.93
CA ASN A 70 -26.36 25.85 -16.66
C ASN A 70 -26.59 25.78 -18.18
N HIS A 71 -25.62 26.29 -18.94
CA HIS A 71 -25.49 25.98 -20.37
C HIS A 71 -24.46 24.86 -20.56
N ALA A 72 -24.61 24.14 -21.66
CA ALA A 72 -23.72 23.07 -22.07
C ALA A 72 -23.32 23.20 -23.54
N TRP A 73 -22.21 22.58 -23.90
CA TRP A 73 -21.81 22.38 -25.29
C TRP A 73 -20.96 21.11 -25.37
N ILE A 74 -20.85 20.56 -26.57
CA ILE A 74 -20.03 19.38 -26.86
C ILE A 74 -18.97 19.81 -27.86
N SER A 75 -17.72 19.38 -27.66
CA SER A 75 -16.63 19.67 -28.58
C SER A 75 -15.76 18.43 -28.79
N MET A 76 -15.12 18.35 -29.96
CA MET A 76 -14.24 17.26 -30.33
C MET A 76 -12.84 17.81 -30.64
N SER A 77 -11.81 17.18 -30.09
CA SER A 77 -10.42 17.53 -30.38
C SER A 77 -10.02 17.13 -31.79
N GLU A 78 -8.89 17.66 -32.27
CA GLU A 78 -8.25 17.24 -33.53
C GLU A 78 -7.92 15.73 -33.55
N THR A 79 -7.68 15.13 -32.37
CA THR A 79 -7.43 13.70 -32.20
C THR A 79 -8.72 12.86 -32.11
N GLY A 80 -9.89 13.48 -32.29
CA GLY A 80 -11.20 12.84 -32.28
C GLY A 80 -11.80 12.61 -30.89
N HIS A 81 -11.19 13.11 -29.81
CA HIS A 81 -11.73 12.93 -28.47
C HIS A 81 -12.83 13.95 -28.18
N CYS A 82 -14.03 13.44 -27.92
CA CYS A 82 -15.22 14.22 -27.60
C CYS A 82 -15.31 14.52 -26.10
N ARG A 83 -15.71 15.74 -25.77
CA ARG A 83 -15.97 16.18 -24.40
C ARG A 83 -17.27 16.97 -24.30
N TYR A 84 -17.99 16.70 -23.22
CA TYR A 84 -19.13 17.49 -22.79
C TYR A 84 -18.67 18.56 -21.81
N PHE A 85 -19.13 19.78 -22.02
CA PHE A 85 -18.85 20.90 -21.15
C PHE A 85 -20.14 21.44 -20.55
N THR A 86 -20.08 21.89 -19.30
CA THR A 86 -21.16 22.64 -18.68
C THR A 86 -20.62 23.82 -17.90
N ARG A 87 -21.25 24.99 -18.07
CA ARG A 87 -20.86 26.25 -17.44
C ARG A 87 -22.01 26.81 -16.61
N SER A 88 -21.71 27.16 -15.37
CA SER A 88 -22.67 27.80 -14.46
C SER A 88 -22.80 29.29 -14.73
N LYS A 89 -23.86 29.91 -14.20
CA LYS A 89 -24.02 31.38 -14.20
C LYS A 89 -22.90 32.13 -13.48
N ALA A 90 -22.20 31.46 -12.56
CA ALA A 90 -21.03 31.98 -11.86
C ALA A 90 -19.71 31.69 -12.61
N ASP A 91 -19.81 31.38 -13.90
CA ASP A 91 -18.68 31.20 -14.81
C ASP A 91 -17.77 29.98 -14.56
N VAL A 92 -18.25 29.03 -13.76
CA VAL A 92 -17.51 27.79 -13.47
C VAL A 92 -17.80 26.76 -14.56
N THR A 93 -16.76 26.38 -15.31
CA THR A 93 -16.84 25.34 -16.36
C THR A 93 -16.37 23.99 -15.83
N ASN A 94 -17.15 22.93 -16.10
CA ASN A 94 -16.73 21.54 -15.94
C ASN A 94 -16.64 20.88 -17.32
N SER A 95 -15.65 19.99 -17.48
CA SER A 95 -15.40 19.21 -18.68
C SER A 95 -15.48 17.74 -18.32
N LEU A 96 -16.26 16.97 -19.06
CA LEU A 96 -16.58 15.56 -18.80
C LEU A 96 -16.37 14.75 -20.08
N ASP A 97 -15.67 13.62 -19.97
CA ASP A 97 -15.68 12.61 -21.02
C ASP A 97 -16.83 11.60 -20.84
N LEU A 98 -16.96 10.63 -21.75
CA LEU A 98 -18.00 9.61 -21.66
C LEU A 98 -17.89 8.78 -20.37
N ILE A 99 -16.68 8.52 -19.86
CA ILE A 99 -16.48 7.73 -18.64
C ILE A 99 -16.90 8.53 -17.41
N ASP A 100 -16.64 9.83 -17.38
CA ASP A 100 -17.16 10.73 -16.35
C ASP A 100 -18.69 10.72 -16.36
N LEU A 101 -19.31 10.84 -17.54
CA LEU A 101 -20.77 10.80 -17.71
C LEU A 101 -21.37 9.46 -17.28
N LEU A 102 -20.77 8.34 -17.67
CA LEU A 102 -21.17 7.01 -17.21
C LEU A 102 -20.98 6.84 -15.70
N SER A 103 -19.94 7.46 -15.13
CA SER A 103 -19.74 7.47 -13.68
C SER A 103 -20.86 8.23 -12.97
N VAL A 104 -21.34 9.34 -13.54
CA VAL A 104 -22.57 9.99 -13.07
C VAL A 104 -23.77 9.05 -13.23
N TYR A 105 -23.94 8.40 -14.38
CA TYR A 105 -25.09 7.52 -14.64
C TYR A 105 -25.19 6.36 -13.62
N TYR A 106 -24.08 5.64 -13.39
CA TYR A 106 -24.04 4.47 -12.49
C TYR A 106 -23.83 4.83 -11.01
N ASN A 107 -23.50 6.09 -10.69
CA ASN A 107 -23.07 6.53 -9.36
C ASN A 107 -21.81 5.83 -8.83
N GLU A 108 -20.92 5.42 -9.73
CA GLU A 108 -19.74 4.61 -9.40
C GLU A 108 -18.43 5.32 -9.68
N LYS A 109 -17.34 4.86 -9.03
CA LYS A 109 -15.98 5.37 -9.29
C LYS A 109 -15.52 4.90 -10.66
N ILE A 110 -14.72 5.73 -11.35
CA ILE A 110 -14.23 5.52 -12.71
C ILE A 110 -13.82 4.06 -12.99
N GLY A 111 -12.98 3.45 -12.14
CA GLY A 111 -12.55 2.06 -12.34
C GLY A 111 -13.69 1.04 -12.31
N LYS A 112 -14.67 1.20 -11.40
CA LYS A 112 -15.86 0.34 -11.34
C LYS A 112 -16.84 0.65 -12.47
N THR A 113 -16.98 1.92 -12.85
CA THR A 113 -17.76 2.37 -14.03
C THR A 113 -17.29 1.67 -15.29
N ILE A 114 -15.98 1.69 -15.57
CA ILE A 114 -15.38 1.05 -16.76
C ILE A 114 -15.69 -0.46 -16.76
N ARG A 115 -15.55 -1.14 -15.61
CA ARG A 115 -15.88 -2.57 -15.49
C ARG A 115 -17.36 -2.85 -15.80
N ILE A 116 -18.27 -2.06 -15.22
CA ILE A 116 -19.72 -2.19 -15.47
C ILE A 116 -20.02 -1.93 -16.94
N ALA A 117 -19.46 -0.87 -17.52
CA ALA A 117 -19.66 -0.49 -18.92
C ALA A 117 -19.14 -1.57 -19.87
N ASN A 118 -17.90 -2.02 -19.71
CA ASN A 118 -17.31 -3.08 -20.55
C ASN A 118 -18.15 -4.38 -20.50
N HIS A 119 -18.58 -4.80 -19.30
CA HIS A 119 -19.44 -5.97 -19.14
C HIS A 119 -20.79 -5.78 -19.84
N LYS A 120 -21.45 -4.64 -19.62
CA LYS A 120 -22.76 -4.35 -20.20
C LYS A 120 -22.72 -4.21 -21.73
N PHE A 121 -21.60 -3.72 -22.27
CA PHE A 121 -21.42 -3.47 -23.70
C PHE A 121 -20.76 -4.64 -24.45
N GLY A 122 -20.46 -5.76 -23.76
CA GLY A 122 -19.87 -6.94 -24.39
C GLY A 122 -18.44 -6.73 -24.91
N LEU A 123 -17.70 -5.76 -24.36
CA LEU A 123 -16.32 -5.48 -24.75
C LEU A 123 -15.34 -6.40 -24.02
N ILE A 124 -15.12 -7.60 -24.58
CA ILE A 124 -14.37 -8.71 -23.93
C ILE A 124 -12.83 -8.60 -24.15
N TRP A 125 -12.32 -7.57 -24.83
CA TRP A 125 -10.93 -7.57 -25.34
C TRP A 125 -9.85 -7.36 -24.26
N GLU A 126 -10.16 -6.67 -23.16
CA GLU A 126 -9.31 -6.61 -21.95
C GLU A 126 -9.83 -7.53 -20.83
N ASP A 127 -10.98 -8.18 -21.06
CA ASP A 127 -11.70 -8.93 -20.04
C ASP A 127 -10.93 -10.17 -19.63
N ARG A 128 -10.30 -10.94 -20.54
CA ARG A 128 -9.58 -12.14 -20.07
C ARG A 128 -8.43 -11.82 -19.12
N TRP A 129 -7.62 -10.80 -19.41
CA TRP A 129 -6.54 -10.42 -18.49
C TRP A 129 -7.09 -9.78 -17.22
N LEU A 130 -8.01 -8.83 -17.33
CA LEU A 130 -8.63 -8.17 -16.17
C LEU A 130 -9.40 -9.17 -15.29
N HIS A 131 -10.10 -10.13 -15.89
CA HIS A 131 -10.79 -11.22 -15.23
C HIS A 131 -9.80 -12.12 -14.51
N VAL A 132 -8.72 -12.56 -15.15
CA VAL A 132 -7.68 -13.37 -14.49
C VAL A 132 -7.07 -12.61 -13.32
N GLN A 133 -6.76 -11.32 -13.48
CA GLN A 133 -6.21 -10.51 -12.38
C GLN A 133 -7.24 -10.25 -11.28
N SER A 134 -8.51 -9.97 -11.63
CA SER A 134 -9.60 -9.75 -10.67
C SER A 134 -9.84 -11.00 -9.85
N LYS A 135 -9.98 -12.14 -10.54
CA LYS A 135 -10.16 -13.45 -9.93
C LYS A 135 -9.01 -13.79 -9.00
N ARG A 136 -7.75 -13.53 -9.40
CA ARG A 136 -6.59 -13.70 -8.52
C ARG A 136 -6.71 -12.87 -7.23
N TYR A 137 -7.13 -11.61 -7.31
CA TYR A 137 -7.31 -10.78 -6.11
C TYR A 137 -8.48 -11.26 -5.23
N GLU A 138 -9.57 -11.72 -5.84
CA GLU A 138 -10.73 -12.30 -5.14
C GLU A 138 -10.33 -13.61 -4.44
N GLU A 139 -9.72 -14.55 -5.16
CA GLU A 139 -9.18 -15.81 -4.63
C GLU A 139 -8.18 -15.56 -3.49
N ASN A 140 -7.33 -14.53 -3.61
CA ASN A 140 -6.43 -14.12 -2.54
C ASN A 140 -7.19 -13.66 -1.29
N ILE A 141 -8.24 -12.84 -1.44
CA ILE A 141 -9.05 -12.37 -0.31
C ILE A 141 -9.73 -13.56 0.38
N ASP A 142 -10.35 -14.46 -0.38
CA ASP A 142 -11.02 -15.66 0.13
C ASP A 142 -10.03 -16.58 0.87
N SER A 143 -8.83 -16.76 0.30
CA SER A 143 -7.77 -17.56 0.91
C SER A 143 -7.29 -16.97 2.24
N LEU A 144 -7.23 -15.64 2.35
CA LEU A 144 -6.86 -14.96 3.58
C LEU A 144 -7.94 -15.05 4.67
N GLU A 145 -9.19 -15.33 4.32
CA GLU A 145 -10.26 -15.62 5.28
C GLU A 145 -10.20 -17.07 5.80
N CYS A 146 -9.65 -17.98 4.99
CA CYS A 146 -9.56 -19.41 5.30
C CYS A 146 -8.20 -19.86 5.87
N ILE A 147 -7.32 -18.95 6.29
CA ILE A 147 -5.99 -19.31 6.79
C ILE A 147 -6.12 -20.21 8.03
N LEU A 148 -5.67 -21.45 7.92
CA LEU A 148 -5.72 -22.43 9.00
C LEU A 148 -4.48 -22.31 9.90
N PRO A 149 -4.60 -21.87 11.17
CA PRO A 149 -3.47 -21.74 12.09
C PRO A 149 -2.70 -23.05 12.31
N LYS A 150 -3.41 -24.19 12.20
CA LYS A 150 -2.80 -25.52 12.32
C LYS A 150 -1.85 -25.86 11.16
N ARG A 151 -2.13 -25.37 9.95
CA ARG A 151 -1.35 -25.68 8.75
C ARG A 151 -0.12 -24.78 8.63
N TYR A 152 -0.24 -23.52 9.05
CA TYR A 152 0.83 -22.51 8.97
C TYR A 152 1.04 -21.82 10.34
N PRO A 153 1.51 -22.55 11.36
CA PRO A 153 1.56 -22.05 12.74
C PRO A 153 2.59 -20.93 12.95
N CYS A 154 3.75 -20.99 12.29
CA CYS A 154 4.77 -19.95 12.44
C CYS A 154 4.31 -18.66 11.78
N LEU A 155 3.70 -18.76 10.61
CA LEU A 155 3.14 -17.63 9.90
C LEU A 155 1.99 -16.98 10.69
N HIS A 156 1.08 -17.80 11.23
CA HIS A 156 0.01 -17.30 12.08
C HIS A 156 0.54 -16.58 13.34
N LYS A 157 1.54 -17.18 14.01
CA LYS A 157 2.20 -16.58 15.18
C LYS A 157 2.89 -15.24 14.86
N LEU A 158 3.52 -15.13 13.70
CA LEU A 158 4.28 -13.94 13.31
C LEU A 158 3.37 -12.80 12.81
N VAL A 159 2.37 -13.13 11.99
CA VAL A 159 1.51 -12.15 11.34
C VAL A 159 0.37 -11.71 12.27
N GLY A 160 -0.34 -12.64 12.90
CA GLY A 160 -1.48 -12.33 13.77
C GLY A 160 -2.63 -11.62 13.05
N ASP A 161 -3.19 -10.59 13.67
CA ASP A 161 -4.30 -9.77 13.15
C ASP A 161 -3.95 -8.94 11.90
N ARG A 162 -2.66 -8.84 11.56
CA ARG A 162 -2.19 -8.01 10.45
C ARG A 162 -2.58 -8.52 9.06
N TRP A 163 -3.17 -9.71 8.95
CA TRP A 163 -3.75 -10.21 7.70
C TRP A 163 -4.76 -9.24 7.08
N GLU A 164 -5.46 -8.45 7.90
CA GLU A 164 -6.37 -7.40 7.43
C GLU A 164 -5.67 -6.38 6.52
N LEU A 165 -4.39 -6.06 6.80
CA LEU A 165 -3.60 -5.17 5.96
C LEU A 165 -3.35 -5.79 4.58
N LEU A 166 -3.02 -7.09 4.51
CA LEU A 166 -2.80 -7.78 3.24
C LEU A 166 -4.12 -7.94 2.46
N LYS A 167 -5.25 -8.18 3.15
CA LYS A 167 -6.59 -8.14 2.52
C LYS A 167 -6.89 -6.76 1.95
N ALA A 168 -6.58 -5.68 2.67
CA ALA A 168 -6.74 -4.32 2.15
C ALA A 168 -5.87 -4.06 0.92
N MET A 169 -4.63 -4.57 0.88
CA MET A 169 -3.78 -4.47 -0.32
C MET A 169 -4.40 -5.17 -1.54
N ASN A 170 -4.95 -6.38 -1.36
CA ASN A 170 -5.66 -7.08 -2.44
C ASN A 170 -6.90 -6.30 -2.91
N ARG A 171 -7.70 -5.76 -1.99
CA ARG A 171 -8.86 -4.91 -2.32
C ARG A 171 -8.47 -3.66 -3.08
N ILE A 172 -7.36 -3.02 -2.71
CA ILE A 172 -6.85 -1.85 -3.43
C ILE A 172 -6.43 -2.28 -4.84
N GLY A 173 -5.62 -3.32 -4.97
CA GLY A 173 -5.20 -3.87 -6.27
C GLY A 173 -6.39 -4.17 -7.19
N LEU A 174 -7.41 -4.85 -6.69
CA LEU A 174 -8.66 -5.14 -7.41
C LEU A 174 -9.41 -3.87 -7.86
N ASN A 175 -9.49 -2.86 -6.99
CA ASN A 175 -10.19 -1.60 -7.28
C ASN A 175 -9.41 -0.66 -8.20
N THR A 176 -8.10 -0.88 -8.36
CA THR A 176 -7.21 -0.08 -9.21
C THR A 176 -6.77 -0.82 -10.46
N LEU A 177 -7.40 -1.95 -10.80
CA LEU A 177 -7.16 -2.63 -12.07
C LEU A 177 -7.51 -1.70 -13.24
N VAL A 178 -6.53 -1.47 -14.12
CA VAL A 178 -6.69 -0.61 -15.30
C VAL A 178 -6.59 -1.44 -16.57
N SER A 179 -5.39 -1.93 -16.89
CA SER A 179 -5.10 -2.52 -18.20
C SER A 179 -3.83 -3.35 -18.16
N LYS A 180 -3.66 -4.24 -19.15
CA LYS A 180 -2.46 -5.06 -19.30
C LYS A 180 -1.21 -4.23 -19.67
N HIS A 181 -1.35 -3.12 -20.40
CA HIS A 181 -0.21 -2.30 -20.80
C HIS A 181 0.48 -1.59 -19.62
N LEU A 182 -0.23 -1.43 -18.49
CA LEU A 182 0.30 -0.88 -17.24
C LEU A 182 0.70 -1.98 -16.24
N SER A 183 0.82 -3.22 -16.71
CA SER A 183 1.24 -4.36 -15.89
C SER A 183 2.75 -4.54 -15.89
N TYR A 184 3.27 -5.23 -14.88
CA TYR A 184 4.63 -5.74 -14.87
C TYR A 184 4.60 -7.24 -15.11
N GLN A 185 5.32 -7.74 -16.11
CA GLN A 185 5.37 -9.18 -16.45
C GLN A 185 3.97 -9.83 -16.51
N ASN A 186 3.00 -9.14 -17.12
CA ASN A 186 1.61 -9.60 -17.24
C ASN A 186 0.86 -9.73 -15.89
N GLN A 187 1.35 -9.09 -14.82
CA GLN A 187 0.71 -9.02 -13.51
C GLN A 187 0.36 -7.58 -13.14
N ALA A 188 -0.83 -7.38 -12.59
CA ALA A 188 -1.29 -6.07 -12.18
C ALA A 188 -0.41 -5.50 -11.05
N ILE A 189 -0.03 -4.23 -11.20
CA ILE A 189 0.65 -3.44 -10.18
C ILE A 189 -0.23 -2.25 -9.82
N PHE A 190 -0.05 -1.73 -8.60
CA PHE A 190 -0.78 -0.57 -8.12
C PHE A 190 0.09 0.23 -7.15
N PHE A 191 -0.22 1.51 -6.97
CA PHE A 191 0.45 2.34 -5.97
C PHE A 191 -0.47 2.62 -4.79
N VAL A 192 0.12 2.70 -3.60
CA VAL A 192 -0.59 3.14 -2.40
C VAL A 192 0.36 3.80 -1.42
N SER A 193 -0.07 4.89 -0.78
CA SER A 193 0.70 5.50 0.30
C SER A 193 0.33 4.93 1.65
N THR A 194 1.30 4.84 2.57
CA THR A 194 1.06 4.44 3.96
C THR A 194 0.11 5.40 4.70
N LYS A 195 0.10 6.69 4.33
CA LYS A 195 -0.89 7.67 4.80
C LYS A 195 -2.30 7.30 4.33
N TYR A 196 -2.47 6.91 3.06
CA TYR A 196 -3.76 6.48 2.53
C TYR A 196 -4.29 5.25 3.28
N LEU A 197 -3.44 4.23 3.51
CA LEU A 197 -3.80 3.05 4.31
C LEU A 197 -4.22 3.43 5.73
N LYS A 198 -3.48 4.33 6.38
CA LYS A 198 -3.83 4.82 7.73
C LYS A 198 -5.23 5.45 7.74
N TYR A 199 -5.47 6.44 6.89
CA TYR A 199 -6.69 7.25 6.99
C TYR A 199 -7.94 6.54 6.48
N ASN A 200 -7.81 5.59 5.55
CA ASN A 200 -8.97 4.94 4.93
C ASN A 200 -9.25 3.53 5.46
N TYR A 201 -8.26 2.84 6.03
CA TYR A 201 -8.42 1.42 6.43
C TYR A 201 -7.99 1.15 7.87
N PHE A 202 -6.90 1.78 8.35
CA PHE A 202 -6.28 1.47 9.64
C PHE A 202 -6.03 2.74 10.48
N PRO A 203 -7.08 3.46 10.91
CA PRO A 203 -6.93 4.73 11.63
C PRO A 203 -6.19 4.57 12.97
N ASN A 204 -6.30 3.39 13.57
CA ASN A 204 -5.67 3.03 14.84
C ASN A 204 -4.17 2.68 14.68
N TYR A 205 -3.69 2.47 13.45
CA TYR A 205 -2.28 2.16 13.20
C TYR A 205 -1.50 3.43 12.92
N SER A 206 -0.26 3.47 13.41
CA SER A 206 0.69 4.51 12.98
C SER A 206 1.18 4.22 11.56
N VAL A 207 1.59 5.27 10.84
CA VAL A 207 2.21 5.15 9.52
C VAL A 207 3.44 4.23 9.57
N SER A 208 4.20 4.28 10.69
CA SER A 208 5.35 3.41 10.92
C SER A 208 4.96 1.93 11.03
N VAL A 209 3.91 1.62 11.81
CA VAL A 209 3.39 0.25 11.96
C VAL A 209 2.94 -0.31 10.61
N ILE A 210 2.19 0.47 9.83
CA ILE A 210 1.78 0.06 8.48
C ILE A 210 3.01 -0.26 7.62
N ASN A 211 4.01 0.62 7.59
CA ASN A 211 5.23 0.40 6.81
C ASN A 211 6.01 -0.85 7.26
N GLN A 212 6.10 -1.09 8.57
CA GLN A 212 6.73 -2.29 9.14
C GLN A 212 5.99 -3.57 8.75
N CYS A 213 4.65 -3.55 8.77
CA CYS A 213 3.85 -4.67 8.30
C CYS A 213 4.02 -4.91 6.79
N MET A 214 4.06 -3.84 5.99
CA MET A 214 4.36 -3.94 4.55
C MET A 214 5.73 -4.57 4.28
N ASN A 215 6.76 -4.23 5.08
CA ASN A 215 8.07 -4.88 4.98
C ASN A 215 8.00 -6.36 5.36
N LEU A 216 7.24 -6.69 6.41
CA LEU A 216 7.03 -8.09 6.81
C LEU A 216 6.38 -8.89 5.69
N PHE A 217 5.29 -8.39 5.10
CA PHE A 217 4.64 -9.08 3.97
C PHE A 217 5.56 -9.22 2.75
N ALA A 218 6.45 -8.25 2.54
CA ALA A 218 7.43 -8.35 1.48
C ALA A 218 8.50 -9.43 1.75
N VAL A 219 9.02 -9.51 2.97
CA VAL A 219 9.95 -10.59 3.37
C VAL A 219 9.26 -11.95 3.25
N LEU A 220 8.02 -12.07 3.71
CA LEU A 220 7.23 -13.31 3.62
C LEU A 220 6.90 -13.70 2.17
N GLY A 221 6.97 -12.76 1.23
CA GLY A 221 6.77 -13.00 -0.20
C GLY A 221 5.38 -12.64 -0.72
N PHE A 222 4.45 -12.20 0.13
CA PHE A 222 3.09 -11.87 -0.31
C PHE A 222 3.00 -10.57 -1.11
N VAL A 223 3.94 -9.64 -0.87
CA VAL A 223 3.94 -8.32 -1.52
C VAL A 223 5.31 -8.02 -2.08
N ARG A 224 5.40 -7.77 -3.37
CA ARG A 224 6.60 -7.21 -3.98
C ARG A 224 6.50 -5.69 -4.04
N LYS A 225 7.55 -5.00 -3.63
CA LYS A 225 7.70 -3.55 -3.89
C LYS A 225 8.42 -3.39 -5.21
N MET A 226 7.83 -2.64 -6.12
CA MET A 226 8.39 -2.46 -7.46
C MET A 226 9.56 -1.49 -7.41
N LYS A 227 10.63 -1.81 -8.14
CA LYS A 227 11.72 -0.88 -8.44
C LYS A 227 11.31 0.09 -9.55
N ASP A 228 11.97 1.25 -9.62
CA ASP A 228 11.66 2.29 -10.61
C ASP A 228 11.76 1.79 -12.06
N ASP A 229 12.71 0.90 -12.35
CA ASP A 229 12.94 0.28 -13.66
C ASP A 229 11.95 -0.85 -14.00
N GLU A 230 11.16 -1.29 -13.02
CA GLU A 230 10.11 -2.30 -13.19
C GLU A 230 8.72 -1.67 -13.40
N ILE A 231 8.59 -0.35 -13.23
CA ILE A 231 7.31 0.36 -13.34
C ILE A 231 7.16 0.89 -14.78
N PRO A 232 6.03 0.64 -15.47
CA PRO A 232 5.75 1.23 -16.77
C PRO A 232 5.92 2.75 -16.75
N LEU A 233 6.60 3.29 -17.77
CA LEU A 233 7.05 4.69 -17.80
C LEU A 233 5.89 5.69 -17.59
N GLU A 234 4.71 5.39 -18.13
CA GLU A 234 3.50 6.20 -17.96
C GLU A 234 3.09 6.32 -16.48
N PHE A 235 3.05 5.20 -15.74
CA PHE A 235 2.77 5.18 -14.29
C PHE A 235 3.86 5.86 -13.48
N LEU A 236 5.12 5.66 -13.85
CA LEU A 236 6.25 6.30 -13.16
C LEU A 236 6.21 7.82 -13.34
N ASN A 237 5.88 8.31 -14.54
CA ASN A 237 5.77 9.73 -14.84
C ASN A 237 4.64 10.38 -14.05
N GLN A 238 3.46 9.75 -14.00
CA GLN A 238 2.34 10.22 -13.19
C GLN A 238 2.73 10.33 -11.70
N ALA A 239 3.39 9.31 -11.14
CA ALA A 239 3.85 9.34 -9.75
C ALA A 239 4.91 10.43 -9.48
N LYS A 240 5.84 10.64 -10.42
CA LYS A 240 6.85 11.72 -10.33
C LYS A 240 6.22 13.11 -10.40
N GLU A 241 5.21 13.31 -11.23
CA GLU A 241 4.47 14.57 -11.29
C GLU A 241 3.72 14.85 -9.99
N GLU A 242 3.06 13.85 -9.41
CA GLU A 242 2.40 13.99 -8.11
C GLU A 242 3.37 14.33 -6.99
N MET A 243 4.58 13.75 -7.02
CA MET A 243 5.64 14.08 -6.07
C MET A 243 6.08 15.55 -6.23
N LYS A 244 6.34 16.01 -7.46
CA LYS A 244 6.73 17.40 -7.74
C LYS A 244 5.69 18.43 -7.26
N LYS A 245 4.40 18.09 -7.35
CA LYS A 245 3.30 18.94 -6.86
C LYS A 245 3.27 19.08 -5.34
N ASN A 246 3.91 18.16 -4.60
CA ASN A 246 3.94 18.18 -3.14
C ASN A 246 5.38 18.29 -2.63
N LYS A 247 5.83 19.53 -2.36
CA LYS A 247 7.21 19.85 -1.94
C LYS A 247 7.66 19.13 -0.64
N GLU A 248 6.74 18.59 0.15
CA GLU A 248 7.07 17.83 1.36
C GLU A 248 7.38 16.34 1.07
N LYS A 249 6.97 15.82 -0.10
CA LYS A 249 7.26 14.44 -0.50
C LYS A 249 8.67 14.35 -1.07
N ARG A 250 9.53 13.60 -0.38
CA ARG A 250 10.90 13.31 -0.83
C ARG A 250 11.01 12.09 -1.74
N ASN A 251 10.04 11.18 -1.65
CA ASN A 251 10.02 9.93 -2.42
C ASN A 251 8.70 9.84 -3.22
N ILE A 252 8.77 9.18 -4.38
CA ILE A 252 7.56 8.77 -5.11
C ILE A 252 6.75 7.79 -4.27
N VAL A 253 5.44 7.75 -4.50
CA VAL A 253 4.58 6.73 -3.89
C VAL A 253 5.07 5.33 -4.28
N SER A 254 5.08 4.40 -3.33
CA SER A 254 5.52 3.03 -3.59
C SER A 254 4.49 2.30 -4.46
N PHE A 255 5.01 1.54 -5.43
CA PHE A 255 4.25 0.60 -6.23
C PHE A 255 4.40 -0.82 -5.68
N TYR A 256 3.33 -1.58 -5.80
CA TYR A 256 3.21 -2.91 -5.24
C TYR A 256 2.61 -3.87 -6.25
N LEU A 257 3.04 -5.12 -6.12
CA LEU A 257 2.44 -6.30 -6.71
C LEU A 257 2.12 -7.26 -5.57
N VAL A 258 0.93 -7.84 -5.58
CA VAL A 258 0.54 -8.85 -4.59
C VAL A 258 0.57 -10.21 -5.27
N GLU A 259 1.32 -11.14 -4.69
CA GLU A 259 1.47 -12.50 -5.21
C GLU A 259 0.20 -13.33 -4.95
N ASN A 260 0.09 -14.48 -5.61
CA ASN A 260 -0.96 -15.45 -5.27
C ASN A 260 -0.72 -15.95 -3.84
N VAL A 261 -1.73 -15.84 -2.99
CA VAL A 261 -1.64 -16.12 -1.55
C VAL A 261 -1.36 -17.60 -1.31
N GLU A 262 -2.12 -18.50 -1.94
CA GLU A 262 -1.98 -19.95 -1.72
C GLU A 262 -0.62 -20.46 -2.21
N ASP A 263 -0.16 -19.99 -3.36
CA ASP A 263 1.17 -20.32 -3.91
C ASP A 263 2.31 -19.84 -2.98
N THR A 264 2.08 -18.75 -2.26
CA THR A 264 3.08 -18.12 -1.37
C THR A 264 3.13 -18.76 0.01
N MET A 265 2.04 -19.38 0.49
CA MET A 265 1.89 -19.83 1.89
C MET A 265 3.04 -20.73 2.38
N LYS A 266 3.48 -21.70 1.57
CA LYS A 266 4.56 -22.62 1.97
C LYS A 266 5.88 -21.89 2.19
N ILE A 267 6.26 -21.03 1.24
CA ILE A 267 7.49 -20.24 1.32
C ILE A 267 7.39 -19.24 2.49
N ALA A 268 6.23 -18.62 2.67
CA ALA A 268 5.99 -17.70 3.78
C ALA A 268 6.12 -18.38 5.14
N GLU A 269 5.61 -19.60 5.29
CA GLU A 269 5.77 -20.39 6.53
C GLU A 269 7.25 -20.70 6.83
N GLU A 270 8.03 -21.11 5.82
CA GLU A 270 9.47 -21.35 5.99
C GLU A 270 10.22 -20.08 6.37
N ARG A 271 9.92 -18.94 5.72
CA ARG A 271 10.51 -17.66 6.09
C ARG A 271 10.07 -17.20 7.48
N ALA A 272 8.82 -17.45 7.87
CA ALA A 272 8.33 -17.15 9.21
C ALA A 272 9.04 -17.97 10.29
N LYS A 273 9.29 -19.26 10.03
CA LYS A 273 10.12 -20.11 10.91
C LYS A 273 11.52 -19.52 11.13
N ILE A 274 12.18 -19.11 10.05
CA ILE A 274 13.52 -18.49 10.11
C ILE A 274 13.47 -17.19 10.92
N LEU A 275 12.49 -16.32 10.68
CA LEU A 275 12.33 -15.05 11.40
C LEU A 275 12.10 -15.28 12.89
N ILE A 276 11.23 -16.23 13.26
CA ILE A 276 10.97 -16.58 14.66
C ILE A 276 12.22 -17.13 15.34
N LYS A 277 13.00 -17.98 14.66
CA LYS A 277 14.28 -18.50 15.17
C LYS A 277 15.27 -17.39 15.51
N HIS A 278 15.24 -16.28 14.78
CA HIS A 278 16.06 -15.09 15.01
C HIS A 278 15.35 -14.03 15.89
N ASN A 279 14.26 -14.38 16.56
CA ASN A 279 13.44 -13.50 17.40
C ASN A 279 13.00 -12.20 16.68
N ILE A 280 12.71 -12.30 15.38
CA ILE A 280 12.25 -11.18 14.58
C ILE A 280 10.73 -11.05 14.69
N LYS A 281 10.28 -9.83 14.96
CA LYS A 281 8.89 -9.39 14.95
C LYS A 281 8.74 -8.28 13.89
N TYR A 282 7.52 -7.95 13.49
CA TYR A 282 7.27 -6.90 12.50
C TYR A 282 7.97 -5.57 12.85
N HIS A 283 8.02 -5.20 14.13
CA HIS A 283 8.63 -3.94 14.58
C HIS A 283 10.16 -3.99 14.73
N THR A 284 10.77 -5.19 14.78
CA THR A 284 12.23 -5.37 14.83
C THR A 284 12.83 -5.69 13.46
N LEU A 285 12.00 -5.91 12.43
CA LEU A 285 12.42 -6.21 11.07
C LEU A 285 13.03 -4.99 10.36
N THR A 286 14.35 -4.91 10.34
CA THR A 286 15.14 -3.85 9.66
C THR A 286 15.82 -4.37 8.40
N LYS A 287 16.25 -3.45 7.52
CA LYS A 287 17.02 -3.77 6.31
C LYS A 287 18.27 -4.59 6.63
N ASP A 288 18.97 -4.21 7.69
CA ASP A 288 20.22 -4.85 8.12
C ASP A 288 19.96 -6.27 8.65
N LYS A 289 18.91 -6.47 9.45
CA LYS A 289 18.50 -7.81 9.91
C LYS A 289 18.04 -8.71 8.77
N VAL A 290 17.33 -8.15 7.79
CA VAL A 290 16.94 -8.91 6.58
C VAL A 290 18.17 -9.30 5.75
N SER A 291 19.14 -8.39 5.62
CA SER A 291 20.42 -8.68 4.94
C SER A 291 21.21 -9.78 5.66
N GLN A 292 21.31 -9.71 6.99
CA GLN A 292 22.00 -10.70 7.80
C GLN A 292 21.36 -12.10 7.70
N ILE A 293 20.03 -12.18 7.66
CA ILE A 293 19.29 -13.46 7.68
C ILE A 293 19.13 -14.06 6.28
N PHE A 294 18.87 -13.24 5.26
CA PHE A 294 18.49 -13.69 3.91
C PHE A 294 19.45 -13.23 2.80
N GLY A 295 20.51 -12.50 3.14
CA GLY A 295 21.48 -11.97 2.21
C GLY A 295 21.16 -10.56 1.69
N ASP A 296 22.21 -9.87 1.24
CA ASP A 296 22.14 -8.48 0.76
C ASP A 296 21.23 -8.30 -0.45
N GLU A 297 21.28 -9.23 -1.39
CA GLU A 297 20.47 -9.18 -2.60
C GLU A 297 18.98 -9.26 -2.27
N PHE A 298 18.60 -10.20 -1.39
CA PHE A 298 17.24 -10.32 -0.90
C PHE A 298 16.79 -9.02 -0.21
N SER A 299 17.62 -8.47 0.68
CA SER A 299 17.33 -7.21 1.37
C SER A 299 17.14 -6.04 0.41
N LYS A 300 17.98 -5.90 -0.62
CA LYS A 300 17.85 -4.85 -1.65
C LYS A 300 16.54 -4.96 -2.43
N ASN A 301 16.04 -6.18 -2.66
CA ASN A 301 14.74 -6.39 -3.32
C ASN A 301 13.53 -6.06 -2.43
N ILE A 302 13.67 -6.11 -1.10
CA ILE A 302 12.60 -5.73 -0.15
C ILE A 302 12.59 -4.21 0.11
N TYR A 303 13.76 -3.60 0.22
CA TYR A 303 13.95 -2.19 0.58
C TYR A 303 14.41 -1.36 -0.62
N VAL A 304 13.51 -1.23 -1.61
CA VAL A 304 13.77 -0.60 -2.92
C VAL A 304 13.94 0.92 -2.87
N GLN A 305 13.32 1.61 -1.91
CA GLN A 305 13.47 3.05 -1.74
C GLN A 305 14.50 3.36 -0.66
N GLU A 306 15.38 4.32 -0.94
CA GLU A 306 16.21 4.91 0.10
C GLU A 306 15.33 5.70 1.07
N THR A 307 15.14 5.14 2.26
CA THR A 307 14.66 5.95 3.38
C THR A 307 15.84 6.76 3.88
N SER A 308 15.69 8.09 3.93
CA SER A 308 16.52 8.93 4.78
C SER A 308 16.28 8.50 6.23
N GLY A 309 17.04 7.50 6.68
CA GLY A 309 16.92 6.95 8.03
C GLY A 309 17.18 8.03 9.08
N GLY A 310 16.73 7.77 10.31
CA GLY A 310 17.22 8.53 11.47
C GLY A 310 18.74 8.64 11.47
N SER A 311 19.28 9.69 12.11
CA SER A 311 20.68 10.09 11.93
C SER A 311 21.63 8.88 11.94
N LYS A 312 22.61 8.84 11.03
CA LYS A 312 23.62 7.76 10.95
C LYS A 312 24.22 7.47 12.34
N LYS A 313 24.39 8.52 13.14
CA LYS A 313 24.80 8.46 14.54
C LYS A 313 23.89 7.58 15.40
N LEU A 314 22.57 7.81 15.40
CA LEU A 314 21.62 7.03 16.20
C LEU A 314 21.59 5.55 15.81
N LYS A 315 21.73 5.25 14.51
CA LYS A 315 21.82 3.85 14.04
C LYS A 315 23.10 3.17 14.53
N HIS A 316 24.23 3.86 14.41
CA HIS A 316 25.52 3.36 14.86
C HIS A 316 25.54 3.14 16.39
N GLU A 317 25.09 4.13 17.16
CA GLU A 317 24.98 4.02 18.62
C GLU A 317 24.07 2.84 19.01
N ARG A 318 22.95 2.61 18.32
CA ARG A 318 22.09 1.44 18.59
C ARG A 318 22.82 0.12 18.33
N GLY A 319 23.52 -0.02 17.19
CA GLY A 319 24.27 -1.23 16.87
C GLY A 319 25.32 -1.55 17.95
N MET A 320 26.11 -0.56 18.36
CA MET A 320 27.08 -0.73 19.45
C MET A 320 26.45 -1.21 20.75
N LEU A 321 25.26 -0.71 21.11
CA LEU A 321 24.54 -1.14 22.31
C LEU A 321 24.05 -2.58 22.21
N GLU A 322 23.54 -3.00 21.05
CA GLU A 322 23.09 -4.39 20.83
C GLU A 322 24.29 -5.36 20.89
N ASP A 323 25.40 -5.01 20.23
CA ASP A 323 26.63 -5.83 20.22
C ASP A 323 27.23 -5.96 21.63
N TYR A 324 27.34 -4.83 22.36
CA TYR A 324 27.83 -4.83 23.74
C TYR A 324 26.95 -5.68 24.65
N PHE A 325 25.62 -5.54 24.54
CA PHE A 325 24.69 -6.35 25.32
C PHE A 325 24.90 -7.84 25.08
N HIS A 326 24.97 -8.28 23.82
CA HIS A 326 25.14 -9.68 23.49
C HIS A 326 26.51 -10.22 23.91
N HIS A 327 27.58 -9.43 23.78
CA HIS A 327 28.90 -9.79 24.26
C HIS A 327 28.90 -9.99 25.77
N CYS A 328 28.44 -9.00 26.55
CA CYS A 328 28.44 -9.09 28.01
C CYS A 328 27.54 -10.23 28.53
N TYR A 329 26.35 -10.39 27.94
CA TYR A 329 25.43 -11.45 28.33
C TYR A 329 26.04 -12.84 28.11
N LYS A 330 26.75 -13.02 26.99
CA LYS A 330 27.41 -14.29 26.66
C LYS A 330 28.64 -14.57 27.52
N GLU A 331 29.55 -13.59 27.64
CA GLU A 331 30.83 -13.80 28.32
C GLU A 331 30.67 -13.76 29.85
N TYR A 332 29.99 -12.75 30.37
CA TYR A 332 29.87 -12.52 31.82
C TYR A 332 28.59 -13.11 32.43
N GLY A 333 27.61 -13.51 31.61
CA GLY A 333 26.35 -14.05 32.12
C GLY A 333 25.40 -12.98 32.65
N TYR A 334 25.76 -11.71 32.58
CA TYR A 334 24.89 -10.60 32.98
C TYR A 334 25.17 -9.33 32.17
N VAL A 335 24.18 -8.44 32.15
CA VAL A 335 24.33 -7.07 31.62
C VAL A 335 23.66 -6.10 32.57
N ALA A 336 24.34 -4.97 32.85
CA ALA A 336 23.76 -3.86 33.58
C ALA A 336 23.27 -2.77 32.63
N LYS A 337 22.05 -2.26 32.84
CA LYS A 337 21.50 -1.19 32.02
C LYS A 337 22.34 0.09 32.12
N GLU A 338 22.97 0.35 33.26
CA GLU A 338 23.93 1.45 33.46
C GLU A 338 25.03 1.47 32.40
N ASN A 339 25.59 0.30 32.07
CA ASN A 339 26.68 0.20 31.11
C ASN A 339 26.21 0.61 29.71
N LEU A 340 24.95 0.36 29.36
CA LEU A 340 24.39 0.85 28.10
C LEU A 340 24.16 2.36 28.12
N ILE A 341 23.80 2.93 29.27
CA ILE A 341 23.60 4.37 29.43
C ILE A 341 24.92 5.13 29.27
N THR A 342 26.01 4.60 29.81
CA THR A 342 27.33 5.25 29.71
C THR A 342 27.94 5.20 28.30
N LEU A 343 27.50 4.27 27.45
CA LEU A 343 28.03 4.06 26.09
C LEU A 343 27.35 4.93 25.01
N THR A 344 26.37 5.76 25.36
CA THR A 344 25.57 6.47 24.35
C THR A 344 25.17 7.89 24.76
N THR A 345 24.92 8.74 23.76
CA THR A 345 24.32 10.07 23.96
C THR A 345 22.79 10.09 23.83
N MET A 346 22.17 8.91 23.67
CA MET A 346 20.71 8.78 23.57
C MET A 346 19.99 9.19 24.85
N LYS A 347 18.77 9.73 24.69
CA LYS A 347 17.88 10.00 25.83
C LYS A 347 17.52 8.71 26.54
N GLU A 348 17.43 8.75 27.87
CA GLU A 348 17.14 7.57 28.71
C GLU A 348 15.86 6.83 28.30
N LYS A 349 14.79 7.55 27.93
CA LYS A 349 13.55 6.94 27.41
C LYS A 349 13.76 6.05 26.17
N THR A 350 14.73 6.38 25.32
CA THR A 350 15.09 5.57 24.15
C THR A 350 15.83 4.31 24.58
N ILE A 351 16.75 4.45 25.56
CA ILE A 351 17.51 3.35 26.13
C ILE A 351 16.58 2.38 26.87
N ASP A 352 15.58 2.88 27.60
CA ASP A 352 14.54 2.06 28.24
C ASP A 352 13.85 1.13 27.25
N LYS A 353 13.55 1.64 26.06
CA LYS A 353 12.90 0.86 25.01
C LYS A 353 13.84 -0.20 24.45
N ILE A 354 15.09 0.16 24.16
CA ILE A 354 16.11 -0.78 23.68
C ILE A 354 16.37 -1.88 24.72
N TRP A 355 16.52 -1.50 25.98
CA TRP A 355 16.70 -2.42 27.11
C TRP A 355 15.57 -3.46 27.19
N LYS A 356 14.31 -3.00 27.16
CA LYS A 356 13.14 -3.90 27.17
C LYS A 356 13.13 -4.84 25.97
N GLU A 357 13.47 -4.34 24.79
CA GLU A 357 13.58 -5.16 23.57
C GLU A 357 14.66 -6.25 23.73
N LEU A 358 15.86 -5.88 24.17
CA LEU A 358 17.00 -6.80 24.35
C LEU A 358 16.73 -7.87 25.41
N VAL A 359 16.27 -7.46 26.59
CA VAL A 359 15.93 -8.38 27.69
C VAL A 359 14.81 -9.35 27.28
N SER A 360 13.80 -8.88 26.55
CA SER A 360 12.73 -9.76 26.07
C SER A 360 13.19 -10.84 25.08
N GLY A 361 14.43 -10.72 24.58
CA GLY A 361 15.06 -11.68 23.70
C GLY A 361 16.01 -12.66 24.37
N THR A 362 16.11 -12.64 25.70
CA THR A 362 16.93 -13.59 26.46
C THR A 362 16.07 -14.40 27.43
N ASN A 363 16.63 -15.47 28.00
CA ASN A 363 16.04 -16.20 29.11
C ASN A 363 16.48 -15.60 30.47
N GLY A 364 16.89 -14.33 30.49
CA GLY A 364 17.50 -13.74 31.66
C GLY A 364 16.48 -13.25 32.68
N VAL A 365 16.83 -13.37 33.97
CA VAL A 365 16.07 -12.83 35.09
C VAL A 365 16.46 -11.38 35.32
N VAL A 366 15.47 -10.49 35.41
CA VAL A 366 15.69 -9.05 35.62
C VAL A 366 15.67 -8.73 37.11
N PHE A 367 16.77 -8.17 37.61
CA PHE A 367 16.86 -7.72 39.00
C PHE A 367 16.88 -6.19 39.07
N ARG A 368 16.27 -5.64 40.12
CA ARG A 368 16.55 -4.27 40.55
C ARG A 368 17.76 -4.29 41.46
N LEU A 369 18.74 -3.44 41.18
CA LEU A 369 19.94 -3.33 41.99
C LEU A 369 19.62 -2.84 43.40
N ASN A 370 19.90 -3.69 44.40
CA ASN A 370 19.95 -3.33 45.82
C ASN A 370 21.39 -2.84 46.18
N PRO A 371 21.65 -2.33 47.40
CA PRO A 371 22.98 -1.87 47.78
C PRO A 371 24.09 -2.93 47.63
N GLU A 372 23.83 -4.17 48.06
CA GLU A 372 24.78 -5.28 48.03
C GLU A 372 25.21 -5.64 46.60
N LEU A 373 24.25 -5.75 45.68
CA LEU A 373 24.53 -6.07 44.27
C LEU A 373 25.27 -4.96 43.53
N ARG A 374 25.10 -3.71 43.95
CA ARG A 374 25.85 -2.58 43.36
C ARG A 374 27.31 -2.63 43.76
N GLU A 375 27.59 -3.01 45.00
CA GLU A 375 28.95 -3.17 45.49
C GLU A 375 29.63 -4.36 44.81
N LEU A 376 28.95 -5.51 44.75
CA LEU A 376 29.45 -6.73 44.10
C LEU A 376 29.84 -6.49 42.63
N LEU A 377 28.98 -5.81 41.88
CA LEU A 377 29.16 -5.59 40.44
C LEU A 377 29.85 -4.26 40.10
N ASN A 378 30.29 -3.50 41.11
CA ASN A 378 30.91 -2.17 40.99
C ASN A 378 30.07 -1.18 40.13
N LEU A 379 28.76 -1.12 40.38
CA LEU A 379 27.80 -0.28 39.66
C LEU A 379 27.37 0.92 40.52
N LYS A 380 27.15 2.09 39.91
CA LYS A 380 26.85 3.32 40.65
C LYS A 380 25.35 3.62 40.71
N SER A 381 24.61 3.24 39.69
CA SER A 381 23.17 3.50 39.54
C SER A 381 22.31 2.41 40.16
N ARG A 382 21.02 2.73 40.38
CA ARG A 382 19.97 1.75 40.74
C ARG A 382 19.27 1.18 39.51
N SER A 383 19.91 1.23 38.34
CA SER A 383 19.31 0.73 37.11
C SER A 383 19.15 -0.80 37.15
N SER A 384 18.29 -1.35 36.30
CA SER A 384 18.06 -2.80 36.28
C SER A 384 19.25 -3.55 35.69
N ILE A 385 19.47 -4.78 36.14
CA ILE A 385 20.37 -5.75 35.52
C ILE A 385 19.57 -6.94 34.98
N VAL A 386 20.11 -7.62 33.99
CA VAL A 386 19.61 -8.91 33.52
C VAL A 386 20.72 -9.94 33.68
N ILE A 387 20.41 -11.08 34.29
CA ILE A 387 21.35 -12.19 34.53
C ILE A 387 20.80 -13.42 33.81
N ASP A 388 21.65 -14.19 33.14
CA ASP A 388 21.29 -15.51 32.60
C ASP A 388 20.78 -16.41 33.73
N GLU A 389 19.58 -16.97 33.55
CA GLU A 389 18.91 -17.83 34.52
C GLU A 389 19.82 -18.99 34.98
N ASN A 390 20.66 -19.52 34.10
CA ASN A 390 21.58 -20.63 34.42
C ASN A 390 22.83 -20.19 35.20
N ARG A 391 23.12 -18.88 35.23
CA ARG A 391 24.30 -18.29 35.86
C ARG A 391 23.97 -17.39 37.04
N VAL A 392 22.71 -17.37 37.49
CA VAL A 392 22.27 -16.53 38.61
C VAL A 392 23.11 -16.77 39.86
N ASN A 393 23.29 -18.04 40.28
CA ASN A 393 24.08 -18.34 41.48
C ASN A 393 25.56 -17.98 41.31
N GLU A 394 26.14 -18.21 40.13
CA GLU A 394 27.52 -17.85 39.81
C GLU A 394 27.74 -16.35 39.93
N VAL A 395 26.87 -15.54 39.30
CA VAL A 395 27.00 -14.08 39.25
C VAL A 395 26.69 -13.41 40.59
N LEU A 396 25.83 -14.01 41.43
CA LEU A 396 25.45 -13.44 42.73
C LEU A 396 26.37 -13.87 43.88
N THR A 397 27.30 -14.79 43.65
CA THR A 397 28.23 -15.30 44.68
C THR A 397 29.71 -15.09 44.37
N ALA A 398 30.04 -14.68 43.14
CA ALA A 398 31.36 -14.21 42.72
C ALA A 398 31.56 -12.75 43.12
#